data_AF-A0A973C1H1-F1
#
_entry.id   AF-A0A973C1H1-F1
#
_cell.length_a   1.000
_cell.length_b   1.000
_cell.length_c   1.000
_cell.angle_alpha   90.00
_cell.angle_beta   90.00
_cell.angle_gamma   90.00
#
_symmetry.space_group_name_H-M   'P 1'
#
loop_
_entity.id
_entity.type
_entity.pdbx_description
1 polymer ?
#
loop_
_entity_poly.entity_id
_entity_poly.type
_entity_poly.pdbx_seq_one_letter_code
_entity_poly.pdbx_strand_id
1 'polypeptide(L)'
;MDAQWTSQQVQALAAMNIPVWEKTPKPNHHYCYKMGAYYLVGESQLPVELPQWFRDLCLCVGERPVAVKAAESSDKCFNYDNWFDEAPTATFKKELWRSLSHA
;
A
#
# COMPACT_ATOMS: atom_id res chain seq x y z
N MET A 1 29.24 6.76 15.09
CA MET A 1 29.96 5.55 14.63
C MET A 1 28.90 4.51 14.32
N ASP A 2 28.55 4.33 13.06
CA ASP A 2 27.68 3.21 12.67
C ASP A 2 28.53 1.94 12.68
N ALA A 3 28.15 0.97 13.52
CA ALA A 3 28.81 -0.32 13.56
C ALA A 3 28.55 -1.03 12.22
N GLN A 4 29.58 -1.14 11.38
CA GLN A 4 29.50 -1.89 10.13
C GLN A 4 29.61 -3.38 10.43
N TRP A 5 28.63 -4.15 9.96
CA TRP A 5 28.63 -5.60 10.04
C TRP A 5 29.80 -6.16 9.23
N THR A 6 30.54 -7.11 9.79
CA THR A 6 31.61 -7.80 9.06
C THR A 6 31.01 -8.80 8.07
N SER A 7 31.75 -9.12 7.00
CA SER A 7 31.28 -10.05 5.96
C SER A 7 30.85 -11.41 6.50
N GLN A 8 31.51 -11.89 7.57
CA GLN A 8 31.15 -13.15 8.23
C GLN A 8 29.80 -13.08 8.95
N GLN A 9 29.48 -11.94 9.58
CA GLN A 9 28.20 -11.78 10.26
C GLN A 9 27.04 -11.70 9.27
N VAL A 10 27.23 -11.03 8.13
CA VAL A 10 26.24 -10.99 7.05
C VAL A 10 25.97 -12.38 6.49
N GLN A 11 27.02 -13.19 6.29
CA GLN A 11 26.87 -14.58 5.82
C GLN A 11 26.14 -15.46 6.84
N ALA A 12 26.42 -15.30 8.13
CA ALA A 12 25.73 -16.05 9.19
C ALA A 12 24.23 -15.69 9.26
N LEU A 13 23.89 -14.40 9.15
CA LEU A 13 22.50 -13.94 9.11
C LEU A 13 21.75 -14.49 7.89
N ALA A 14 22.39 -14.48 6.72
CA ALA A 14 21.84 -15.05 5.49
C ALA A 14 21.58 -16.57 5.64
N ALA A 15 22.51 -17.32 6.24
CA ALA A 15 22.33 -18.75 6.52
C ALA A 15 21.15 -19.04 7.47
N MET A 16 20.83 -18.10 8.37
CA MET A 16 19.71 -18.20 9.30
C MET A 16 18.39 -17.61 8.75
N ASN A 17 18.35 -17.16 7.50
CA ASN A 17 17.21 -16.42 6.91
C ASN A 17 16.79 -15.18 7.72
N ILE A 18 17.73 -14.56 8.43
CA ILE A 18 17.45 -13.34 9.20
C ILE A 18 17.76 -12.14 8.30
N PRO A 19 16.75 -11.32 7.94
CA PRO A 19 16.98 -10.14 7.14
C PRO A 19 17.75 -9.09 7.96
N VAL A 20 18.75 -8.47 7.33
CA VAL A 20 19.49 -7.35 7.93
C VAL A 20 18.54 -6.16 8.05
N TRP A 21 18.45 -5.59 9.24
CA TRP A 21 17.64 -4.40 9.47
C TRP A 21 18.31 -3.18 8.85
N GLU A 22 17.68 -2.60 7.82
CA GLU A 22 18.11 -1.34 7.20
C GLU A 22 17.36 -0.17 7.85
N LYS A 23 18.12 0.83 8.32
CA LYS A 23 17.59 2.03 9.02
C LYS A 23 16.73 2.92 8.12
N THR A 24 16.93 2.80 6.81
CA THR A 24 16.13 3.44 5.76
C THR A 24 15.74 2.36 4.78
N PRO A 25 14.49 1.85 4.81
CA PRO A 25 14.02 0.99 3.73
C PRO A 25 14.23 1.75 2.41
N LYS A 26 14.80 1.07 1.40
CA LYS A 26 14.93 1.63 0.05
C LYS A 26 13.59 2.25 -0.35
N PRO A 27 13.58 3.46 -0.94
CA PRO A 27 12.35 4.08 -1.39
C PRO A 27 11.70 3.15 -2.41
N ASN A 28 10.67 2.43 -1.99
CA ASN A 28 9.77 1.80 -2.93
C ASN A 28 9.17 2.95 -3.73
N HIS A 29 9.34 2.92 -5.05
CA HIS A 29 8.79 3.95 -5.93
C HIS A 29 7.26 4.04 -5.83
N HIS A 30 6.60 2.99 -5.32
CA HIS A 30 5.16 2.95 -5.14
C HIS A 30 4.82 2.23 -3.83
N TYR A 31 3.81 2.75 -3.14
CA TYR A 31 3.14 2.11 -2.02
C TYR A 31 1.95 1.30 -2.54
N CYS A 32 1.87 0.05 -2.14
CA CYS A 32 0.81 -0.87 -2.52
C CYS A 32 0.01 -1.29 -1.28
N TYR A 33 -1.31 -1.26 -1.36
CA TYR A 33 -2.20 -1.73 -0.31
C TYR A 33 -3.24 -2.69 -0.88
N LYS A 34 -3.53 -3.77 -0.18
CA LYS A 34 -4.62 -4.69 -0.51
C LYS A 34 -5.87 -4.33 0.29
N MET A 35 -7.02 -4.30 -0.38
CA MET A 35 -8.32 -4.03 0.21
C MET A 35 -9.34 -5.00 -0.43
N GLY A 36 -9.61 -6.14 0.21
CA GLY A 36 -10.43 -7.19 -0.36
C GLY A 36 -9.80 -7.82 -1.59
N ALA A 37 -10.57 -7.82 -2.68
CA ALA A 37 -10.13 -8.25 -4.01
C ALA A 37 -9.35 -7.16 -4.79
N TYR A 38 -9.18 -5.98 -4.21
CA TYR A 38 -8.63 -4.81 -4.88
C TYR A 38 -7.24 -4.48 -4.35
N TYR A 39 -6.44 -3.86 -5.22
CA TYR A 39 -5.16 -3.29 -4.88
C TYR A 39 -5.21 -1.78 -5.09
N LEU A 40 -4.68 -1.03 -4.13
CA LEU A 40 -4.49 0.41 -4.18
C LEU A 40 -3.00 0.67 -4.35
N VAL A 41 -2.62 1.44 -5.36
CA VAL A 41 -1.23 1.77 -5.66
C VAL A 41 -1.08 3.29 -5.77
N GLY A 42 -0.03 3.84 -5.20
CA GLY A 42 0.27 5.27 -5.29
C GLY A 42 1.73 5.56 -5.00
N GLU A 43 2.18 6.75 -5.33
CA GLU A 43 3.52 7.28 -5.07
C GLU A 43 3.67 7.75 -3.61
N SER A 44 2.56 8.06 -2.94
CA SER A 44 2.51 8.53 -1.55
C SER A 44 1.95 7.49 -0.58
N GLN A 45 2.33 7.54 0.69
CA GLN A 45 1.72 6.66 1.71
C GLN A 45 0.26 7.05 1.97
N LEU A 46 -0.59 6.06 2.22
CA LEU A 46 -1.93 6.34 2.73
C LEU A 46 -1.82 7.12 4.06
N PRO A 47 -2.62 8.19 4.23
CA PRO A 47 -2.60 8.97 5.45
C PRO A 47 -3.07 8.10 6.64
N VAL A 48 -2.43 8.30 7.80
CA VAL A 48 -2.78 7.59 9.05
C VAL A 48 -4.25 7.86 9.40
N GLU A 49 -4.69 9.11 9.25
CA GLU A 49 -6.10 9.48 9.34
C GLU A 49 -6.74 9.50 7.96
N LEU A 50 -7.36 8.37 7.62
CA LEU A 50 -8.15 8.26 6.39
C LEU A 50 -9.39 9.18 6.47
N PRO A 51 -9.73 9.92 5.41
CA PRO A 51 -10.95 10.72 5.35
C PRO A 51 -12.20 9.87 5.53
N GLN A 52 -13.26 10.47 6.08
CA GLN A 52 -14.49 9.76 6.43
C GLN A 52 -15.08 8.97 5.25
N TRP A 53 -15.14 9.58 4.06
CA TRP A 53 -15.70 8.92 2.88
C TRP A 53 -14.95 7.63 2.52
N PHE A 54 -13.63 7.59 2.75
CA PHE A 54 -12.80 6.43 2.44
C PHE A 54 -12.93 5.38 3.54
N ARG A 55 -13.15 5.79 4.81
CA ARG A 55 -13.55 4.87 5.87
C ARG A 55 -14.88 4.21 5.55
N ASP A 56 -15.85 4.98 5.07
CA ASP A 56 -17.16 4.46 4.63
C ASP A 56 -16.99 3.47 3.47
N LEU A 57 -16.08 3.76 2.53
CA LEU A 57 -15.72 2.84 1.45
C LEU A 57 -15.13 1.52 1.99
N CYS A 58 -14.20 1.59 2.94
CA CYS A 58 -13.63 0.40 3.59
C CYS A 58 -14.71 -0.45 4.28
N LEU A 59 -15.72 0.20 4.88
CA LEU A 59 -16.87 -0.49 5.48
C LEU A 59 -17.73 -1.16 4.40
N CYS A 60 -17.97 -0.50 3.27
CA CYS A 60 -18.73 -1.07 2.15
C CYS A 60 -18.02 -2.28 1.50
N VAL A 61 -16.68 -2.23 1.39
CA VAL A 61 -15.86 -3.33 0.85
C VAL A 61 -15.62 -4.43 1.91
N GLY A 62 -15.79 -4.10 3.19
CA GLY A 62 -15.65 -5.03 4.32
C GLY A 62 -14.20 -5.24 4.79
N GLU A 63 -13.22 -4.59 4.16
CA GLU A 63 -11.80 -4.72 4.49
C GLU A 63 -11.10 -3.35 4.56
N ARG A 64 -10.10 -3.25 5.44
CA ARG A 64 -9.21 -2.08 5.53
C ARG A 64 -7.98 -2.28 4.62
N PRO A 65 -7.39 -1.20 4.07
CA PRO A 65 -6.18 -1.31 3.29
C PRO A 65 -5.03 -1.85 4.14
N VAL A 66 -4.40 -2.93 3.69
CA VAL A 66 -3.22 -3.53 4.31
C VAL A 66 -2.04 -3.34 3.39
N ALA A 67 -0.94 -2.77 3.89
CA ALA A 67 0.27 -2.55 3.10
C ALA A 67 0.86 -3.90 2.62
N VAL A 68 1.12 -4.01 1.32
CA VAL A 68 1.72 -5.18 0.68
C VAL A 68 2.96 -4.79 -0.11
N LYS A 69 3.88 -5.74 -0.31
CA LYS A 69 5.16 -5.46 -0.99
C LYS A 69 5.00 -5.16 -2.49
N ALA A 70 3.99 -5.75 -3.13
CA ALA A 70 3.65 -5.54 -4.52
C ALA A 70 2.19 -5.92 -4.75
N ALA A 71 1.54 -5.29 -5.73
CA ALA A 71 0.29 -5.79 -6.27
C ALA A 71 0.59 -7.10 -7.03
N GLU A 72 -0.17 -8.15 -6.75
CA GLU A 72 -0.22 -9.29 -7.67
C GLU A 72 -0.87 -8.75 -8.94
N SER A 73 -0.18 -8.88 -10.09
CA SER A 73 -0.60 -8.34 -11.38
C SER A 73 -2.03 -8.76 -11.71
N SER A 74 -2.96 -7.88 -11.38
CA SER A 74 -4.40 -8.10 -11.36
C SER A 74 -5.07 -6.88 -11.97
N ASP A 75 -6.10 -7.10 -12.78
CA ASP A 75 -6.94 -6.07 -13.40
C ASP A 75 -7.68 -5.18 -12.36
N LYS A 76 -7.55 -5.49 -11.07
CA LYS A 76 -8.22 -4.81 -9.95
C LYS A 76 -7.30 -3.84 -9.20
N CYS A 77 -6.43 -3.15 -9.92
CA CYS A 77 -5.47 -2.20 -9.36
C CYS A 77 -5.94 -0.75 -9.57
N PHE A 78 -6.12 0.01 -8.49
CA PHE A 78 -6.53 1.40 -8.52
C PHE A 78 -5.38 2.33 -8.14
N ASN A 79 -5.16 3.38 -8.93
CA ASN A 79 -4.29 4.46 -8.55
C ASN A 79 -5.05 5.41 -7.59
N TYR A 80 -4.48 5.68 -6.41
CA TYR A 80 -5.08 6.58 -5.41
C TYR A 80 -4.38 7.93 -5.22
N ASP A 81 -3.37 8.27 -6.02
CA ASP A 81 -2.52 9.46 -5.81
C ASP A 81 -3.33 10.74 -5.59
N ASN A 82 -4.41 10.90 -6.36
CA ASN A 82 -5.23 12.11 -6.34
C ASN A 82 -6.52 11.97 -5.48
N TRP A 83 -6.70 10.86 -4.75
CA TRP A 83 -7.95 10.61 -4.01
C TRP A 83 -8.10 11.47 -2.76
N PHE A 84 -6.98 11.99 -2.25
CA PHE A 84 -6.91 12.68 -0.97
C PHE A 84 -6.58 14.17 -1.09
N ASP A 85 -6.32 14.67 -2.29
CA ASP A 85 -5.99 16.08 -2.54
C ASP A 85 -7.21 17.00 -2.35
N GLU A 86 -8.38 16.55 -2.80
CA GLU A 86 -9.62 17.30 -2.75
C GLU A 86 -10.78 16.44 -2.24
N ALA A 87 -11.88 17.11 -1.85
CA ALA A 87 -13.09 16.41 -1.48
C ALA A 87 -13.64 15.64 -2.70
N PRO A 88 -13.91 14.32 -2.58
CA PRO A 88 -14.36 13.52 -3.71
C PRO A 88 -15.71 14.00 -4.23
N THR A 89 -15.80 14.23 -5.54
CA THR A 89 -17.05 14.59 -6.21
C THR A 89 -18.03 13.41 -6.23
N ALA A 90 -19.33 13.72 -6.38
CA ALA A 90 -20.36 12.69 -6.49
C ALA A 90 -20.16 11.79 -7.74
N THR A 91 -19.62 12.35 -8.82
CA THR A 91 -19.29 11.61 -10.06
C THR A 91 -18.16 10.60 -9.80
N PHE A 92 -17.08 11.04 -9.15
CA PHE A 92 -15.97 10.16 -8.78
C PHE A 92 -16.43 8.97 -7.93
N LYS A 93 -17.25 9.21 -6.90
CA LYS A 93 -17.78 8.12 -6.05
C LYS A 93 -18.61 7.12 -6.85
N LYS A 94 -19.42 7.58 -7.81
CA LYS A 94 -20.22 6.71 -8.68
C LYS A 94 -19.35 5.87 -9.60
N GLU A 95 -18.31 6.46 -10.19
CA GLU A 95 -17.37 5.75 -11.07
C GLU A 95 -16.57 4.72 -10.30
N LEU A 96 -16.03 5.10 -9.13
CA LEU A 96 -15.32 4.18 -8.24
C LEU A 96 -16.24 3.02 -7.83
N TRP A 97 -17.48 3.30 -7.44
CA TRP A 97 -18.43 2.26 -7.08
C TRP A 97 -18.76 1.33 -8.25
N ARG A 98 -18.90 1.86 -9.47
CA ARG A 98 -19.09 1.03 -10.67
C ARG A 98 -17.92 0.07 -10.87
N SER A 99 -16.69 0.57 -10.77
CA SER A 99 -15.48 -0.24 -10.92
C SER A 99 -15.36 -1.33 -9.85
N LEU A 100 -15.86 -1.08 -8.64
CA LEU A 100 -15.93 -2.07 -7.56
C LEU A 100 -17.09 -3.07 -7.74
N SER A 101 -18.19 -2.68 -8.38
CA SER A 101 -19.34 -3.58 -8.59
C SER A 101 -19.22 -4.49 -9.81
N HIS A 102 -18.39 -4.13 -10.79
CA HIS A 102 -18.27 -4.83 -12.08
C HIS A 102 -17.08 -5.80 -12.17
N ALA A 103 -16.36 -6.03 -11.07
CA ALA A 103 -15.10 -6.77 -11.05
C ALA A 103 -15.20 -8.14 -10.36
#